data_AF-A0AAF0ZCQ8-F1
#
_entry.id   AF-A0AAF0ZCQ8-F1
#
_cell.length_a   1.000
_cell.length_b   1.000
_cell.length_c   1.000
_cell.angle_alpha   90.00
_cell.angle_beta   90.00
_cell.angle_gamma   90.00
#
_symmetry.space_group_name_H-M   'P 1'
#
loop_
_entity.id
_entity.type
_entity.pdbx_description
1 polymer ?
#
loop_
_entity_poly.entity_id
_entity_poly.type
_entity_poly.pdbx_seq_one_letter_code
_entity_poly.pdbx_strand_id
1 'polypeptide(L)'
;MKVGSQFFLVCGLAVFGVSLGIVPEYNQGSISIESKAMAQNVSDEDLKKYAQAAIEIENLRKTTYSNIEGIVGKSMGQMSCNQRQSFSQLPDNARNMAIEYCDQSETIVKNHGLSVNRFNQITQQVKQNPSLKQRLQSIIGQM
;
A
#
# COMPACT_ATOMS: atom_id res chain seq x y z
N MET A 1 28.72 -24.03 51.52
CA MET A 1 28.42 -25.05 50.48
C MET A 1 26.91 -25.21 50.36
N LYS A 2 26.35 -24.86 49.20
CA LYS A 2 25.00 -25.25 48.76
C LYS A 2 25.20 -25.90 47.39
N VAL A 3 25.02 -27.21 47.34
CA VAL A 3 25.19 -28.04 46.14
C VAL A 3 23.88 -27.99 45.37
N GLY A 4 23.96 -27.71 44.07
CA GLY A 4 22.81 -27.62 43.17
C GLY A 4 22.22 -28.97 42.79
N SER A 5 21.08 -28.93 42.09
CA SER A 5 20.68 -30.02 41.21
C SER A 5 19.74 -29.46 40.15
N GLN A 6 20.27 -29.36 38.92
CA GLN A 6 19.50 -29.15 37.70
C GLN A 6 18.84 -30.49 37.35
N PHE A 7 17.51 -30.53 37.26
CA PHE A 7 16.81 -31.70 36.75
C PHE A 7 16.98 -31.78 35.23
N PHE A 8 17.94 -32.59 34.81
CA PHE A 8 18.01 -33.20 33.49
C PHE A 8 17.30 -34.57 33.51
N LEU A 9 16.94 -35.02 32.29
CA LEU A 9 16.60 -36.40 31.86
C LEU A 9 15.13 -36.86 32.05
N VAL A 10 14.45 -37.51 31.08
CA VAL A 10 14.73 -37.81 29.66
C VAL A 10 13.53 -38.48 28.97
N CYS A 11 13.53 -38.40 27.63
CA CYS A 11 13.01 -39.30 26.59
C CYS A 11 11.58 -39.88 26.59
N GLY A 12 10.96 -39.75 25.40
CA GLY A 12 9.99 -40.69 24.85
C GLY A 12 9.86 -40.51 23.33
N LEU A 13 10.39 -41.46 22.57
CA LEU A 13 10.51 -41.50 21.11
C LEU A 13 9.16 -41.64 20.38
N ALA A 14 9.03 -40.98 19.22
CA ALA A 14 8.31 -41.54 18.08
C ALA A 14 8.99 -41.08 16.77
N VAL A 15 9.91 -41.91 16.30
CA VAL A 15 10.45 -41.87 14.94
C VAL A 15 9.35 -42.39 14.01
N PHE A 16 8.80 -41.53 13.16
CA PHE A 16 8.03 -41.98 11.99
C PHE A 16 8.91 -41.85 10.74
N GLY A 17 8.83 -42.88 9.91
CA GLY A 17 9.84 -43.26 8.93
C GLY A 17 10.16 -42.23 7.85
N VAL A 18 11.46 -42.04 7.64
CA VAL A 18 12.00 -41.42 6.44
C VAL A 18 12.01 -42.48 5.34
N SER A 19 11.05 -42.42 4.43
CA SER A 19 11.17 -43.11 3.14
C SER A 19 10.37 -42.39 2.05
N LEU A 20 10.65 -41.11 1.81
CA LEU A 20 10.48 -40.46 0.50
C LEU A 20 11.63 -39.46 0.34
N GLY A 21 12.49 -39.70 -0.65
CA GLY A 21 13.68 -38.91 -0.92
C GLY A 21 13.36 -37.48 -1.35
N ILE A 22 13.38 -36.56 -0.41
CA ILE A 22 13.49 -35.12 -0.62
C ILE A 22 14.67 -34.64 0.21
N VAL A 23 15.80 -34.38 -0.45
CA VAL A 23 16.93 -33.65 0.16
C VAL A 23 16.50 -32.19 0.33
N PRO A 24 16.44 -31.64 1.55
CA PRO A 24 16.28 -30.21 1.71
C PRO A 24 17.63 -29.56 1.40
N GLU A 25 17.73 -28.92 0.25
CA GLU A 25 18.84 -28.03 -0.06
C GLU A 25 18.70 -26.80 0.85
N TYR A 26 19.56 -26.73 1.87
CA TYR A 26 19.63 -25.63 2.82
C TYR A 26 20.19 -24.39 2.11
N ASN A 27 19.32 -23.67 1.41
CA ASN A 27 19.61 -22.32 0.96
C ASN A 27 19.48 -21.41 2.18
N GLN A 28 20.60 -20.80 2.62
CA GLN A 28 20.59 -19.70 3.59
C GLN A 28 19.94 -18.47 2.93
N GLY A 29 18.63 -18.54 2.71
CA GLY A 29 17.80 -17.38 2.44
C GLY A 29 17.72 -16.60 3.74
N SER A 30 18.41 -15.47 3.78
CA SER A 30 18.29 -14.44 4.80
C SER A 30 16.85 -14.31 5.26
N ILE A 31 16.61 -14.60 6.54
CA ILE A 31 15.36 -14.25 7.20
C ILE A 31 15.35 -12.73 7.27
N SER A 32 14.80 -12.10 6.23
CA SER A 32 14.48 -10.68 6.28
C SER A 32 13.37 -10.54 7.30
N ILE A 33 13.74 -10.26 8.55
CA ILE A 33 12.82 -9.69 9.53
C ILE A 33 12.51 -8.29 9.01
N GLU A 34 11.65 -8.20 8.00
CA GLU A 34 11.02 -6.97 7.58
C GLU A 34 10.24 -6.50 8.80
N SER A 35 10.76 -5.46 9.45
CA SER A 35 10.06 -4.78 10.52
C SER A 35 8.75 -4.23 9.94
N LYS A 36 7.67 -5.02 10.05
CA LYS A 36 6.27 -4.58 9.84
C LYS A 36 5.88 -3.64 10.99
N ALA A 37 6.60 -2.53 11.11
CA ALA A 37 6.28 -1.47 12.06
C ALA A 37 5.61 -0.34 11.28
N MET A 38 4.37 -0.53 10.82
CA MET A 38 3.44 0.55 10.47
C MET A 38 1.97 0.09 10.64
N ALA A 39 1.65 -0.62 11.72
CA ALA A 39 0.27 -0.70 12.20
C ALA A 39 -0.02 0.50 13.11
N GLN A 40 0.17 1.72 12.60
CA GLN A 40 -0.50 2.86 13.24
C GLN A 40 -1.99 2.68 12.96
N ASN A 41 -2.80 2.56 14.01
CA ASN A 41 -4.24 2.41 13.86
C ASN A 41 -4.82 3.61 13.08
N VAL A 42 -5.61 3.35 12.04
CA VAL A 42 -6.32 4.39 11.27
C VAL A 42 -7.65 4.64 11.94
N SER A 43 -7.83 5.88 12.42
CA SER A 43 -9.10 6.33 12.99
C SER A 43 -10.19 6.38 11.92
N ASP A 44 -11.46 6.26 12.33
CA ASP A 44 -12.58 6.41 11.39
C ASP A 44 -12.64 7.83 10.79
N GLU A 45 -12.21 8.84 11.54
CA GLU A 45 -12.09 10.21 11.05
C GLU A 45 -11.05 10.33 9.93
N ASP A 46 -9.84 9.79 10.11
CA ASP A 46 -8.81 9.77 9.07
C ASP A 46 -9.26 8.96 7.86
N LEU A 47 -9.96 7.85 8.09
CA LEU A 47 -10.47 6.99 7.02
C LEU A 47 -11.58 7.69 6.23
N LYS A 48 -12.42 8.49 6.88
CA LYS A 48 -13.44 9.33 6.24
C LYS A 48 -12.82 10.44 5.39
N LYS A 49 -11.84 11.19 5.94
CA LYS A 49 -11.09 12.21 5.19
C LYS A 49 -10.38 11.61 3.98
N TYR A 50 -9.76 10.44 4.18
CA TYR A 50 -9.11 9.69 3.10
C TYR A 50 -10.10 9.30 2.00
N ALA A 51 -11.26 8.76 2.36
CA ALA A 51 -12.29 8.37 1.42
C ALA A 51 -12.80 9.56 0.58
N GLN A 52 -13.07 10.69 1.23
CA GLN A 52 -13.52 11.92 0.55
C GLN A 52 -12.46 12.42 -0.44
N ALA A 53 -11.21 12.53 -0.01
CA ALA A 53 -10.10 12.92 -0.88
C ALA A 53 -9.91 11.93 -2.04
N ALA A 54 -9.97 10.62 -1.78
CA ALA A 54 -9.76 9.60 -2.80
C ALA A 54 -10.87 9.60 -3.87
N ILE A 55 -12.12 9.83 -3.49
CA ILE A 55 -13.24 9.95 -4.45
C ILE A 55 -13.06 11.18 -5.33
N GLU A 56 -12.72 12.32 -4.74
CA GLU A 56 -12.50 13.56 -5.49
C GLU A 56 -11.31 13.45 -6.46
N ILE A 57 -10.20 12.87 -6.00
CA ILE A 57 -9.03 12.58 -6.85
C ILE A 57 -9.38 11.61 -7.97
N GLU A 58 -10.20 10.58 -7.71
CA GLU A 58 -10.60 9.63 -8.75
C GLU A 58 -11.47 10.30 -9.84
N ASN A 59 -12.34 11.23 -9.45
CA ASN A 59 -13.11 12.03 -10.41
C ASN A 59 -12.19 12.92 -11.25
N LEU A 60 -11.26 13.63 -10.59
CA LEU A 60 -10.25 14.44 -11.28
C LEU A 60 -9.40 13.58 -12.23
N ARG A 61 -8.99 12.38 -11.80
CA ARG A 61 -8.21 11.44 -12.60
C ARG A 61 -8.96 11.05 -13.87
N LYS A 62 -10.24 10.68 -13.77
CA LYS A 62 -11.07 10.30 -14.92
C LYS A 62 -11.16 11.43 -15.94
N THR A 63 -11.47 12.64 -15.51
CA THR A 63 -11.56 13.81 -16.41
C THR A 63 -10.21 14.13 -17.05
N THR A 64 -9.13 14.16 -16.26
CA THR A 64 -7.78 14.43 -16.77
C THR A 64 -7.35 13.38 -17.79
N TYR A 65 -7.56 12.09 -17.49
CA TYR A 65 -7.17 11.00 -18.39
C TYR A 65 -7.96 11.10 -19.69
N SER A 66 -9.27 11.30 -19.63
CA SER A 66 -10.09 11.46 -20.83
C SER A 66 -9.62 12.60 -21.72
N ASN A 67 -9.25 13.75 -21.14
CA ASN A 67 -8.73 14.89 -21.89
C ASN A 67 -7.36 14.59 -22.53
N ILE A 68 -6.45 13.98 -21.77
CA ILE A 68 -5.13 13.60 -22.28
C ILE A 68 -5.27 12.56 -23.40
N GLU A 69 -6.10 11.53 -23.22
CA GLU A 69 -6.36 10.49 -24.22
C GLU A 69 -6.93 11.07 -25.51
N GLY A 70 -7.80 12.08 -25.41
CA GLY A 70 -8.30 12.83 -26.57
C GLY A 70 -7.21 13.60 -27.34
N ILE A 71 -6.14 14.02 -26.65
CA ILE A 71 -4.99 14.68 -27.28
C ILE A 71 -4.03 13.65 -27.89
N VAL A 72 -3.71 12.58 -27.15
CA VAL A 72 -2.67 11.62 -27.57
C VAL A 72 -3.18 10.51 -28.47
N GLY A 73 -4.51 10.34 -28.58
CA GLY A 73 -5.15 9.33 -29.43
C GLY A 73 -4.96 7.88 -28.97
N LYS A 74 -4.58 7.66 -27.71
CA LYS A 74 -4.36 6.33 -27.11
C LYS A 74 -4.69 6.36 -25.63
N SER A 75 -4.96 5.20 -25.05
CA SER A 75 -5.22 5.09 -23.61
C SER A 75 -3.99 5.43 -22.78
N MET A 76 -4.23 6.01 -21.61
CA MET A 76 -3.19 6.35 -20.65
C MET A 76 -2.89 5.16 -19.73
N GLY A 77 -1.60 4.90 -19.52
CA GLY A 77 -1.15 4.03 -18.44
C GLY A 77 -1.32 4.70 -17.07
N GLN A 78 -0.99 3.96 -16.01
CA GLN A 78 -1.02 4.52 -14.66
C GLN A 78 -0.01 5.67 -14.54
N MET A 79 -0.50 6.86 -14.20
CA MET A 79 0.32 8.04 -13.95
C MET A 79 0.90 8.00 -12.54
N SER A 80 2.22 8.19 -12.42
CA SER A 80 2.91 8.31 -11.14
C SER A 80 3.34 9.75 -10.89
N CYS A 81 2.67 10.43 -9.95
CA CYS A 81 2.99 11.81 -9.60
C CYS A 81 4.38 11.98 -8.95
N ASN A 82 4.98 10.90 -8.47
CA ASN A 82 6.35 10.89 -7.95
C ASN A 82 7.41 10.84 -9.06
N GLN A 83 7.01 10.59 -10.32
CA GLN A 83 7.91 10.46 -11.46
C GLN A 83 7.53 11.45 -12.56
N ARG A 84 7.48 12.76 -12.26
CA ARG A 84 7.04 13.77 -13.23
C ARG A 84 7.85 13.79 -14.54
N GLN A 85 9.12 13.37 -14.50
CA GLN A 85 9.96 13.21 -15.70
C GLN A 85 9.37 12.21 -16.72
N SER A 86 8.58 11.24 -16.26
CA SER A 86 7.88 10.29 -17.14
C SER A 86 6.87 10.97 -18.07
N PHE A 87 6.43 12.19 -17.75
CA PHE A 87 5.49 12.95 -18.58
C PHE A 87 6.17 13.64 -19.76
N SER A 88 7.50 13.62 -19.85
CA SER A 88 8.27 14.21 -20.96
C SER A 88 7.88 13.65 -22.33
N GLN A 89 7.35 12.43 -22.38
CA GLN A 89 6.87 11.78 -23.60
C GLN A 89 5.49 12.27 -24.05
N LEU A 90 4.77 13.03 -23.21
CA LEU A 90 3.49 13.62 -23.57
C LEU A 90 3.71 14.93 -24.37
N PRO A 91 2.84 15.23 -25.34
CA PRO A 91 2.74 16.56 -25.94
C PRO A 91 2.57 17.65 -24.87
N ASP A 92 3.02 18.87 -25.14
CA ASP A 92 3.13 19.94 -24.14
C ASP A 92 1.81 20.23 -23.40
N ASN A 93 0.69 20.26 -24.12
CA ASN A 93 -0.65 20.46 -23.53
C ASN A 93 -1.04 19.29 -22.60
N ALA A 94 -0.86 18.04 -23.03
CA ALA A 94 -1.13 16.85 -22.24
C ALA A 94 -0.19 16.74 -21.02
N ARG A 95 1.07 17.12 -21.19
CA ARG A 95 2.07 17.16 -20.11
C ARG A 95 1.68 18.16 -19.03
N ASN A 96 1.24 19.37 -19.41
CA ASN A 96 0.77 20.37 -18.45
C ASN A 96 -0.45 19.87 -17.66
N MET A 97 -1.41 19.22 -18.32
CA MET A 97 -2.56 18.60 -17.65
C MET A 97 -2.13 17.52 -16.65
N ALA A 98 -1.14 16.70 -16.98
CA ALA A 98 -0.61 15.67 -16.08
C ALA A 98 0.07 16.27 -14.84
N ILE A 99 0.84 17.36 -15.03
CA ILE A 99 1.48 18.10 -13.93
C ILE A 99 0.41 18.72 -13.03
N GLU A 100 -0.57 19.40 -13.62
CA GLU A 100 -1.65 20.05 -12.89
C GLU A 100 -2.50 19.04 -12.11
N TYR A 101 -2.81 17.88 -12.70
CA TYR A 101 -3.47 16.78 -11.99
C TYR A 101 -2.72 16.37 -10.72
N CYS A 102 -1.39 16.28 -10.78
CA CYS A 102 -0.59 15.93 -9.60
C CYS A 102 -0.62 17.03 -8.53
N ASP A 103 -0.52 18.29 -8.93
CA ASP A 103 -0.58 19.44 -8.01
C ASP A 103 -1.96 19.59 -7.35
N GLN A 104 -3.03 19.41 -8.14
CA GLN A 104 -4.40 19.43 -7.66
C GLN A 104 -4.69 18.24 -6.74
N SER A 105 -4.20 17.04 -7.06
CA SER A 105 -4.35 15.87 -6.19
C SER A 105 -3.73 16.10 -4.81
N GLU A 106 -2.53 16.68 -4.76
CA GLU A 106 -1.89 17.07 -3.50
C GLU A 106 -2.71 18.12 -2.74
N THR A 107 -3.27 19.09 -3.45
CA THR A 107 -4.12 20.13 -2.86
C THR A 107 -5.41 19.55 -2.28
N ILE A 108 -6.08 18.63 -2.99
CA ILE A 108 -7.28 17.93 -2.51
C ILE A 108 -6.97 17.20 -1.20
N VAL A 109 -5.87 16.44 -1.13
CA VAL A 109 -5.45 15.75 0.10
C VAL A 109 -5.32 16.73 1.27
N LYS A 110 -4.67 17.87 1.05
CA LYS A 110 -4.48 18.91 2.07
C LYS A 110 -5.80 19.55 2.50
N ASN A 111 -6.71 19.81 1.56
CA ASN A 111 -8.01 20.42 1.83
C ASN A 111 -8.90 19.53 2.71
N HIS A 112 -8.79 18.21 2.58
CA HIS A 112 -9.47 17.25 3.46
C HIS A 112 -8.74 17.05 4.82
N GLY A 113 -7.73 17.85 5.12
CA GLY A 113 -7.04 17.85 6.42
C GLY A 113 -6.03 16.71 6.59
N LEU A 114 -5.55 16.11 5.50
CA LEU A 114 -4.50 15.10 5.51
C LEU A 114 -3.20 15.65 4.96
N SER A 115 -2.07 15.16 5.46
CA SER A 115 -0.80 15.32 4.74
C SER A 115 -0.71 14.28 3.61
N VAL A 116 0.06 14.59 2.56
CA VAL A 116 0.34 13.63 1.46
C VAL A 116 0.92 12.32 2.00
N ASN A 117 1.83 12.42 2.98
CA ASN A 117 2.40 11.24 3.63
C ASN A 117 1.34 10.40 4.35
N ARG A 118 0.42 11.03 5.09
CA ARG A 118 -0.65 10.30 5.80
C ARG A 118 -1.62 9.65 4.81
N PHE A 119 -2.01 10.35 3.76
CA PHE A 119 -2.85 9.80 2.70
C PHE A 119 -2.20 8.57 2.03
N ASN A 120 -0.91 8.66 1.70
CA ASN A 120 -0.16 7.55 1.12
C ASN A 120 -0.01 6.38 2.10
N GLN A 121 0.20 6.65 3.39
CA GLN A 121 0.23 5.60 4.43
C GLN A 121 -1.12 4.87 4.51
N ILE A 122 -2.23 5.61 4.60
CA ILE A 122 -3.58 5.02 4.63
C ILE A 122 -3.84 4.22 3.34
N THR A 123 -3.43 4.74 2.17
CA THR A 123 -3.50 4.01 0.89
C THR A 123 -2.84 2.63 0.97
N GLN A 124 -1.63 2.56 1.51
CA GLN A 124 -0.88 1.31 1.63
C GLN A 124 -1.50 0.38 2.67
N GLN A 125 -1.96 0.91 3.80
CA GLN A 125 -2.62 0.11 4.84
C GLN A 125 -3.95 -0.47 4.35
N VAL A 126 -4.78 0.32 3.64
CA VAL A 126 -6.05 -0.15 3.04
C VAL A 126 -5.79 -1.28 2.03
N LYS A 127 -4.73 -1.18 1.22
CA LYS A 127 -4.35 -2.25 0.27
C LYS A 127 -3.95 -3.55 0.96
N GLN A 128 -3.30 -3.46 2.11
CA GLN A 128 -2.71 -4.60 2.82
C GLN A 128 -3.61 -5.18 3.92
N ASN A 129 -4.64 -4.44 4.35
CA ASN A 129 -5.50 -4.82 5.48
C ASN A 129 -6.98 -4.99 5.04
N PRO A 130 -7.46 -6.24 4.91
CA PRO A 130 -8.83 -6.52 4.51
C PRO A 130 -9.90 -5.92 5.44
N SER A 131 -9.67 -5.91 6.75
CA SER A 131 -10.61 -5.33 7.72
C SER A 131 -10.70 -3.81 7.56
N LEU A 132 -9.59 -3.14 7.27
CA LEU A 132 -9.58 -1.71 7.00
C LEU A 132 -10.26 -1.38 5.65
N LYS A 133 -10.09 -2.25 4.65
CA LYS A 133 -10.81 -2.14 3.36
C LYS A 133 -12.32 -2.26 3.56
N GLN A 134 -12.80 -3.19 4.39
CA GLN A 134 -14.22 -3.33 4.72
C GLN A 134 -14.77 -2.08 5.43
N ARG A 135 -14.04 -1.53 6.40
CA ARG A 135 -14.40 -0.26 7.07
C ARG A 135 -14.50 0.88 6.08
N LEU A 136 -13.52 1.01 5.18
CA LEU A 136 -13.53 2.02 4.13
C LEU A 136 -14.76 1.89 3.22
N GLN A 137 -15.10 0.67 2.81
CA GLN A 137 -16.29 0.42 1.99
C GLN A 137 -17.59 0.79 2.72
N SER A 138 -17.69 0.49 4.02
CA SER A 138 -18.83 0.90 4.85
C SER A 138 -18.95 2.42 4.94
N ILE A 139 -17.83 3.13 5.11
CA ILE A 139 -17.81 4.59 5.18
C ILE A 139 -18.26 5.20 3.83
N ILE A 140 -17.74 4.68 2.72
CA ILE A 140 -18.13 5.15 1.38
C ILE A 140 -19.62 4.91 1.11
N GLY A 141 -20.18 3.78 1.54
CA GLY A 141 -21.60 3.48 1.36
C GLY A 141 -22.55 4.34 2.20
N GLN A 142 -22.03 5.15 3.13
CA GLN A 142 -22.80 6.07 3.98
C GLN A 142 -22.66 7.54 3.56
N MET A 143 -21.85 7.82 2.53
CA MET A 143 -21.70 9.15 1.92
C MET A 143 -22.75 9.36 0.85
#